data_AF-A0A853R7Y8-F1
#
_entry.id   AF-A0A853R7Y8-F1
#
_cell.length_a   1.000
_cell.length_b   1.000
_cell.length_c   1.000
_cell.angle_alpha   90.00
_cell.angle_beta   90.00
_cell.angle_gamma   90.00
#
_symmetry.space_group_name_H-M   'P 1'
#
loop_
_entity.id
_entity.type
_entity.pdbx_description
1 polymer ?
#
loop_
_entity_poly.entity_id
_entity_poly.type
_entity_poly.pdbx_seq_one_letter_code
_entity_poly.pdbx_strand_id
1 'polypeptide(L)'
;MRTRLLYLLITLTAVLGQSNLAHGQEQTLQDRWQHFLRQAESLSAARALPLQSINSYPVDLLLSDSAYPDFSRYSWQTITDLKAIASQCALSPGLSKTLASRPELQKAASFELALCQGDELPIRWFKTAPFLHPAGGSYAERYLAFYTHNITAEQSAELQPYTTLSDPQHPLYTFFTDLETAGRDALVSGYRAYIDRQQRLWISGDFGIRVLSALQWKKVALDQQLVLSAITAATQSCQLRYSNLCVSSQEKPNISLWLSVILLLLLAATLSRTLWLRRQQAKEKRFILQLLTHELRTPITSLGLTVEQFRQQFDTLPELAQDTFGRLLADHQRLAQLAQTSKGFLSSDPNEPFQCQTAYLSDWLDHCVAKHELSYELTQDIELTLPYYWLGICLDNLIRNAKQHGQGTISITASVTDTQLQLCVSDEGEFPSRLKRLFSRSRTASNMGIGLRLVSHLMLKMGGKLTCKAHPTRCQLELPL
;
A
#
# COMPACT_ATOMS: atom_id res chain seq x y z
N MET A 1 14.28 -7.74 -22.00
CA MET A 1 13.93 -8.19 -20.62
C MET A 1 14.02 -7.07 -19.58
N ARG A 2 15.03 -6.19 -19.60
CA ARG A 2 15.15 -5.04 -18.68
C ARG A 2 14.00 -4.02 -18.76
N THR A 3 13.46 -3.78 -19.96
CA THR A 3 12.38 -2.81 -20.20
C THR A 3 11.02 -3.24 -19.65
N ARG A 4 10.71 -4.54 -19.65
CA ARG A 4 9.44 -5.06 -19.10
C ARG A 4 9.39 -5.01 -17.57
N LEU A 5 10.54 -5.17 -16.90
CA LEU A 5 10.61 -5.12 -15.44
C LEU A 5 10.50 -3.68 -14.91
N LEU A 6 11.08 -2.71 -15.64
CA LEU A 6 10.96 -1.29 -15.33
C LEU A 6 9.51 -0.81 -15.51
N TYR A 7 8.86 -1.22 -16.59
CA TYR A 7 7.43 -0.92 -16.82
C TYR A 7 6.55 -1.48 -15.71
N LEU A 8 6.83 -2.70 -15.22
CA LEU A 8 6.05 -3.32 -14.15
C LEU A 8 6.19 -2.59 -12.80
N LEU A 9 7.38 -2.05 -12.50
CA LEU A 9 7.65 -1.22 -11.32
C LEU A 9 7.00 0.17 -11.42
N ILE A 10 6.98 0.78 -12.60
CA ILE A 10 6.32 2.07 -12.85
C ILE A 10 4.79 1.92 -12.80
N THR A 11 4.23 0.83 -13.32
CA THR A 11 2.79 0.56 -13.22
C THR A 11 2.36 0.26 -11.78
N LEU A 12 3.21 -0.41 -10.97
CA LEU A 12 2.88 -0.69 -9.57
C LEU A 12 2.88 0.57 -8.70
N THR A 13 3.79 1.50 -8.97
CA THR A 13 3.84 2.81 -8.28
C THR A 13 2.70 3.74 -8.71
N ALA A 14 2.28 3.68 -9.97
CA ALA A 14 1.09 4.40 -10.44
C ALA A 14 -0.21 3.87 -9.84
N VAL A 15 -0.35 2.55 -9.66
CA VAL A 15 -1.54 1.94 -9.03
C VAL A 15 -1.60 2.23 -7.52
N LEU A 16 -0.46 2.34 -6.83
CA LEU A 16 -0.40 2.77 -5.43
C LEU A 16 -0.57 4.28 -5.24
N GLY A 17 -0.30 5.09 -6.27
CA GLY A 17 -0.48 6.54 -6.23
C GLY A 17 -1.89 7.04 -6.55
N GLN A 18 -2.75 6.20 -7.13
CA GLN A 18 -4.10 6.60 -7.57
C GLN A 18 -5.22 6.38 -6.54
N SER A 19 -4.95 5.80 -5.36
CA SER A 19 -5.99 5.63 -4.33
C SER A 19 -6.34 6.89 -3.53
N ASN A 20 -5.69 8.04 -3.80
CA ASN A 20 -5.94 9.30 -3.08
C ASN A 20 -6.59 10.42 -3.93
N LEU A 21 -7.08 10.11 -5.14
CA LEU A 21 -7.80 11.08 -5.98
C LEU A 21 -9.28 10.73 -6.11
N ALA A 22 -9.94 10.52 -4.96
CA ALA A 22 -11.39 10.69 -4.86
C ALA A 22 -11.64 12.02 -4.15
N HIS A 23 -11.76 13.10 -4.93
CA HIS A 23 -12.16 14.43 -4.46
C HIS A 23 -13.67 14.45 -4.15
N GLY A 24 -14.10 13.62 -3.21
CA GLY A 24 -15.34 13.86 -2.45
C GLY A 24 -14.94 14.63 -1.21
N GLN A 25 -15.59 15.76 -0.91
CA GLN A 25 -15.34 16.51 0.33
C GLN A 25 -15.32 15.54 1.51
N GLU A 26 -14.15 15.34 2.12
CA GLU A 26 -13.99 14.47 3.25
C GLU A 26 -14.73 15.10 4.42
N GLN A 27 -15.93 14.61 4.72
CA GLN A 27 -16.79 15.16 5.78
C GLN A 27 -16.02 15.19 7.09
N THR A 28 -16.03 16.32 7.79
CA THR A 28 -15.31 16.45 9.06
C THR A 28 -15.94 15.56 10.13
N LEU A 29 -15.20 15.27 11.21
CA LEU A 29 -15.75 14.54 12.36
C LEU A 29 -17.02 15.21 12.92
N GLN A 30 -17.02 16.55 12.93
CA GLN A 30 -18.16 17.35 13.39
C GLN A 30 -19.36 17.22 12.44
N ASP A 31 -19.16 17.18 11.13
CA ASP A 31 -20.25 16.98 10.17
C ASP A 31 -20.89 15.60 10.33
N ARG A 32 -20.06 14.55 10.45
CA ARG A 32 -20.55 13.18 10.70
C ARG A 32 -21.31 13.08 12.02
N TRP A 33 -20.85 13.79 13.06
CA TRP A 33 -21.56 13.89 14.33
C TRP A 33 -22.94 14.57 14.18
N GLN A 34 -23.03 15.67 13.43
CA GLN A 34 -24.32 16.33 13.17
C GLN A 34 -25.28 15.45 12.37
N HIS A 35 -24.76 14.72 11.37
CA HIS A 35 -25.54 13.73 10.63
C HIS A 35 -26.03 12.58 11.53
N PHE A 36 -25.17 12.07 12.40
CA PHE A 36 -25.53 11.08 13.40
C PHE A 36 -26.70 11.57 14.28
N LEU A 37 -26.63 12.79 14.83
CA LEU A 37 -27.69 13.34 15.67
C LEU A 37 -29.04 13.39 14.94
N ARG A 38 -29.07 13.89 13.70
CA ARG A 38 -30.31 13.95 12.90
C ARG A 38 -30.88 12.55 12.60
N GLN A 39 -30.02 11.60 12.23
CA GLN A 39 -30.46 10.25 11.92
C GLN A 39 -30.94 9.51 13.18
N ALA A 40 -30.25 9.67 14.30
CA ALA A 40 -30.63 9.07 15.56
C ALA A 40 -31.94 9.65 16.10
N GLU A 41 -32.19 10.96 15.92
CA GLU A 41 -33.47 11.61 16.27
C GLU A 41 -34.65 11.04 15.48
N SER A 42 -34.44 10.65 14.21
CA SER A 42 -35.47 10.06 13.36
C SER A 42 -35.84 8.61 13.71
N LEU A 43 -35.08 7.95 14.58
CA LEU A 43 -35.35 6.56 14.97
C LEU A 43 -36.59 6.45 15.86
N SER A 44 -37.30 5.33 15.71
CA SER A 44 -38.36 4.93 16.64
C SER A 44 -37.76 4.51 17.98
N ALA A 45 -38.18 5.16 19.06
CA ALA A 45 -37.77 4.83 20.42
C ALA A 45 -38.94 4.17 21.18
N ALA A 46 -38.65 3.15 21.98
CA ALA A 46 -39.66 2.51 22.82
C ALA A 46 -40.14 3.43 23.96
N ARG A 47 -39.27 4.35 24.40
CA ARG A 47 -39.56 5.37 25.42
C ARG A 47 -39.25 6.74 24.85
N ALA A 48 -40.25 7.60 24.81
CA ALA A 48 -40.15 8.96 24.29
C ALA A 48 -41.02 9.91 25.12
N LEU A 49 -40.55 11.14 25.28
CA LEU A 49 -41.26 12.23 25.94
C LEU A 49 -41.40 13.39 24.93
N PRO A 50 -42.63 13.74 24.51
CA PRO A 50 -42.84 14.83 23.55
C PRO A 50 -42.31 16.17 24.05
N LEU A 51 -41.82 17.00 23.13
CA LEU A 51 -41.30 18.33 23.46
C LEU A 51 -42.35 19.20 24.18
N GLN A 52 -43.62 19.12 23.76
CA GLN A 52 -44.72 19.86 24.38
C GLN A 52 -44.94 19.47 25.85
N SER A 53 -44.71 18.20 26.20
CA SER A 53 -44.81 17.71 27.57
C SER A 53 -43.64 18.18 28.44
N ILE A 54 -42.48 18.51 27.87
CA ILE A 54 -41.36 19.08 28.63
C ILE A 54 -41.59 20.58 28.81
N ASN A 55 -41.98 21.26 27.74
CA ASN A 55 -42.19 22.71 27.72
C ASN A 55 -43.42 23.17 28.54
N SER A 56 -44.29 22.26 28.97
CA SER A 56 -45.36 22.58 29.91
C SER A 56 -44.88 22.91 31.32
N TYR A 57 -43.61 22.63 31.62
CA TYR A 57 -43.01 22.85 32.94
C TYR A 57 -41.89 23.88 32.88
N PRO A 58 -41.83 24.84 33.84
CA PRO A 58 -40.69 25.73 34.00
C PRO A 58 -39.36 24.97 34.15
N VAL A 59 -38.33 25.36 33.39
CA VAL A 59 -37.01 24.72 33.41
C VAL A 59 -36.42 24.68 34.82
N ASP A 60 -36.61 25.74 35.60
CA ASP A 60 -36.13 25.84 36.99
C ASP A 60 -36.68 24.73 37.91
N LEU A 61 -37.88 24.18 37.64
CA LEU A 61 -38.44 23.06 38.40
C LEU A 61 -37.84 21.71 38.00
N LEU A 62 -37.25 21.62 36.81
CA LEU A 62 -36.73 20.38 36.24
C LEU A 62 -35.26 20.14 36.59
N LEU A 63 -34.49 21.21 36.88
CA LEU A 63 -33.08 21.14 37.24
C LEU A 63 -32.88 20.59 38.65
N SER A 64 -31.81 19.81 38.87
CA SER A 64 -31.51 19.22 40.18
C SER A 64 -31.17 20.25 41.27
N ASP A 65 -30.58 21.38 40.88
CA ASP A 65 -30.24 22.48 41.81
C ASP A 65 -31.46 23.04 42.54
N SER A 66 -32.66 22.89 41.96
CA SER A 66 -33.92 23.32 42.57
C SER A 66 -34.22 22.66 43.92
N ALA A 67 -33.64 21.49 44.21
CA ALA A 67 -33.82 20.78 45.47
C ALA A 67 -33.05 21.44 46.63
N TYR A 68 -32.09 22.33 46.34
CA TYR A 68 -31.18 22.90 47.31
C TYR A 68 -31.43 24.40 47.53
N PRO A 69 -31.00 24.97 48.69
CA PRO A 69 -31.08 26.40 48.90
C PRO A 69 -30.27 27.19 47.87
N ASP A 70 -30.90 28.21 47.28
CA ASP A 70 -30.24 29.06 46.28
C ASP A 70 -29.42 30.15 46.95
N PHE A 71 -28.18 29.80 47.32
CA PHE A 71 -27.22 30.75 47.91
C PHE A 71 -26.67 31.79 46.92
N SER A 72 -26.98 31.66 45.62
CA SER A 72 -26.63 32.69 44.65
C SER A 72 -27.57 33.90 44.76
N ARG A 73 -28.84 33.67 45.14
CA ARG A 73 -29.87 34.72 45.29
C ARG A 73 -30.11 35.12 46.75
N TYR A 74 -29.96 34.18 47.68
CA TYR A 74 -30.34 34.34 49.08
C TYR A 74 -29.17 34.14 50.03
N SER A 75 -29.06 35.01 51.04
CA SER A 75 -28.06 34.84 52.09
C SER A 75 -28.49 33.77 53.10
N TRP A 76 -27.52 33.16 53.78
CA TRP A 76 -27.79 32.26 54.91
C TRP A 76 -28.72 32.90 55.95
N GLN A 77 -28.51 34.18 56.27
CA GLN A 77 -29.36 34.94 57.19
C GLN A 77 -30.83 34.98 56.73
N THR A 78 -31.06 35.16 55.43
CA THR A 78 -32.43 35.20 54.88
C THR A 78 -33.14 33.85 55.08
N ILE A 79 -32.43 32.75 54.87
CA ILE A 79 -32.96 31.40 55.05
C ILE A 79 -33.22 31.12 56.54
N THR A 80 -32.34 31.55 57.43
CA THR A 80 -32.57 31.42 58.88
C THR A 80 -33.75 32.26 59.36
N ASP A 81 -33.93 33.45 58.81
CA ASP A 81 -35.07 34.31 59.14
C ASP A 81 -36.41 33.71 58.67
N LEU A 82 -36.44 33.11 57.46
CA LEU A 82 -37.62 32.37 56.97
C LEU A 82 -37.93 31.16 57.86
N LYS A 83 -36.91 30.42 58.29
CA LYS A 83 -37.09 29.31 59.25
C LYS A 83 -37.57 29.78 60.62
N ALA A 84 -37.20 30.98 61.05
CA ALA A 84 -37.71 31.58 62.28
C ALA A 84 -39.21 31.87 62.17
N ILE A 85 -39.69 32.32 61.01
CA ILE A 85 -41.13 32.52 60.75
C ILE A 85 -41.90 31.21 60.92
N ALA A 86 -41.41 30.13 60.32
CA ALA A 86 -42.03 28.81 60.41
C ALA A 86 -42.10 28.25 61.84
N SER A 87 -41.16 28.63 62.72
CA SER A 87 -41.11 28.13 64.11
C SER A 87 -41.81 29.04 65.11
N GLN A 88 -41.81 30.36 64.88
CA GLN A 88 -42.39 31.35 65.78
C GLN A 88 -43.79 31.81 65.36
N CYS A 89 -44.25 31.42 64.17
CA CYS A 89 -45.54 31.86 63.60
C CYS A 89 -45.68 33.38 63.50
N ALA A 90 -44.56 34.11 63.43
CA ALA A 90 -44.52 35.57 63.46
C ALA A 90 -43.42 36.10 62.53
N LEU A 91 -43.65 37.29 61.98
CA LEU A 91 -42.71 37.97 61.09
C LEU A 91 -41.46 38.41 61.86
N SER A 92 -40.27 37.95 61.42
CA SER A 92 -39.01 38.40 62.01
C SER A 92 -38.80 39.91 61.79
N PRO A 93 -38.43 40.68 62.83
CA PRO A 93 -38.16 42.12 62.71
C PRO A 93 -37.06 42.43 61.68
N GLY A 94 -36.09 41.53 61.50
CA GLY A 94 -35.00 41.66 60.52
C GLY A 94 -35.47 41.54 59.08
N LEU A 95 -36.50 40.72 58.82
CA LEU A 95 -37.03 40.45 57.48
C LEU A 95 -38.06 41.50 57.04
N SER A 96 -38.76 42.14 57.98
CA SER A 96 -39.82 43.12 57.70
C SER A 96 -39.38 44.26 56.75
N LYS A 97 -38.15 44.77 56.92
CA LYS A 97 -37.60 45.86 56.08
C LYS A 97 -37.19 45.39 54.67
N THR A 98 -36.69 44.16 54.53
CA THR A 98 -36.21 43.62 53.25
C THR A 98 -37.36 43.12 52.37
N LEU A 99 -38.47 42.68 52.96
CA LEU A 99 -39.64 42.20 52.24
C LEU A 99 -40.22 43.24 51.28
N ALA A 100 -40.31 44.52 51.68
CA ALA A 100 -40.85 45.58 50.82
C ALA A 100 -40.10 45.73 49.48
N SER A 101 -38.81 45.35 49.44
CA SER A 101 -37.95 45.46 48.27
C SER A 101 -37.83 44.19 47.43
N ARG A 102 -38.35 43.04 47.90
CA ARG A 102 -38.14 41.73 47.27
C ARG A 102 -39.43 40.90 47.25
N PRO A 103 -40.21 40.89 46.16
CA PRO A 103 -41.47 40.17 46.08
C PRO A 103 -41.30 38.64 46.22
N GLU A 104 -40.16 38.09 45.81
CA GLU A 104 -39.85 36.66 45.97
C GLU A 104 -39.79 36.26 47.46
N LEU A 105 -39.21 37.13 48.31
CA LEU A 105 -39.19 36.92 49.75
C LEU A 105 -40.54 37.16 50.42
N GLN A 106 -41.35 38.09 49.88
CA GLN A 106 -42.74 38.28 50.34
C GLN A 106 -43.54 37.00 50.18
N LYS A 107 -43.42 36.35 49.01
CA LYS A 107 -44.07 35.07 48.76
C LYS A 107 -43.58 34.00 49.75
N ALA A 108 -42.27 33.87 49.96
CA ALA A 108 -41.70 32.92 50.91
C ALA A 108 -42.18 33.15 52.35
N ALA A 109 -42.16 34.39 52.84
CA ALA A 109 -42.64 34.72 54.18
C ALA A 109 -44.15 34.45 54.33
N SER A 110 -44.95 34.80 53.32
CA SER A 110 -46.40 34.54 53.32
C SER A 110 -46.73 33.04 53.35
N PHE A 111 -45.91 32.23 52.67
CA PHE A 111 -46.03 30.78 52.67
C PHE A 111 -45.76 30.17 54.04
N GLU A 112 -44.64 30.54 54.67
CA GLU A 112 -44.25 30.01 55.97
C GLU A 112 -45.24 30.46 57.08
N LEU A 113 -45.77 31.68 57.00
CA LEU A 113 -46.83 32.13 57.90
C LEU A 113 -48.13 31.32 57.73
N ALA A 114 -48.59 31.14 56.48
CA ALA A 114 -49.82 30.39 56.21
C ALA A 114 -49.72 28.94 56.69
N LEU A 115 -48.58 28.27 56.45
CA LEU A 115 -48.35 26.91 56.93
C LEU A 115 -48.37 26.83 58.46
N CYS A 116 -47.68 27.74 59.15
CA CYS A 116 -47.61 27.73 60.61
C CYS A 116 -48.97 28.05 61.25
N GLN A 117 -49.78 28.92 60.62
CA GLN A 117 -51.11 29.31 61.09
C GLN A 117 -52.19 28.25 60.78
N GLY A 118 -51.89 27.28 59.90
CA GLY A 118 -52.86 26.29 59.43
C GLY A 118 -53.83 26.84 58.38
N ASP A 119 -53.48 27.93 57.71
CA ASP A 119 -54.27 28.52 56.64
C ASP A 119 -54.10 27.71 55.35
N GLU A 120 -55.20 27.49 54.63
CA GLU A 120 -55.19 26.87 53.31
C GLU A 120 -54.84 27.90 52.23
N LEU A 121 -53.85 27.58 51.41
CA LEU A 121 -53.47 28.42 50.27
C LEU A 121 -54.26 28.00 49.01
N PRO A 122 -54.92 28.94 48.31
CA PRO A 122 -55.68 28.60 47.11
C PRO A 122 -54.74 28.16 45.98
N ILE A 123 -55.17 27.21 45.15
CA ILE A 123 -54.34 26.62 44.07
C ILE A 123 -53.66 27.68 43.19
N ARG A 124 -54.37 28.77 42.84
CA ARG A 124 -53.85 29.90 42.06
C ARG A 124 -52.54 30.51 42.61
N TRP A 125 -52.33 30.42 43.93
CA TRP A 125 -51.14 30.93 44.61
C TRP A 125 -49.88 30.17 44.15
N PHE A 126 -50.00 28.85 43.95
CA PHE A 126 -48.92 28.00 43.45
C PHE A 126 -48.67 28.16 41.95
N LYS A 127 -49.72 28.49 41.19
CA LYS A 127 -49.64 28.74 39.73
C LYS A 127 -48.92 30.04 39.36
N THR A 128 -48.64 30.92 40.33
CA THR A 128 -47.98 32.22 40.12
C THR A 128 -46.51 32.13 40.48
N ALA A 129 -45.59 32.58 39.63
CA ALA A 129 -44.15 32.60 39.95
C ALA A 129 -43.84 33.56 41.14
N PRO A 130 -42.76 33.33 41.93
CA PRO A 130 -41.79 32.24 41.83
C PRO A 130 -42.34 30.90 42.34
N PHE A 131 -41.87 29.78 41.76
CA PHE A 131 -42.31 28.43 42.11
C PHE A 131 -41.42 27.75 43.16
N LEU A 132 -40.15 28.16 43.23
CA LEU A 132 -39.15 27.60 44.14
C LEU A 132 -39.10 28.35 45.46
N HIS A 133 -38.95 27.59 46.54
CA HIS A 133 -38.73 28.12 47.87
C HIS A 133 -37.25 28.50 48.04
N PRO A 134 -36.89 29.62 48.70
CA PRO A 134 -35.50 30.04 48.90
C PRO A 134 -34.60 28.99 49.56
N ALA A 135 -35.19 28.13 50.40
CA ALA A 135 -34.51 27.02 51.07
C ALA A 135 -34.49 25.70 50.26
N GLY A 136 -34.80 25.73 48.96
CA GLY A 136 -34.86 24.57 48.07
C GLY A 136 -36.22 23.87 48.05
N GLY A 137 -36.47 23.11 46.99
CA GLY A 137 -37.77 22.53 46.67
C GLY A 137 -38.76 23.57 46.16
N SER A 138 -39.88 23.11 45.63
CA SER A 138 -40.98 24.00 45.24
C SER A 138 -41.92 24.28 46.42
N TYR A 139 -42.69 25.37 46.31
CA TYR A 139 -43.75 25.61 47.29
C TYR A 139 -44.84 24.53 47.26
N ALA A 140 -45.19 24.03 46.07
CA ALA A 140 -46.23 23.01 45.91
C ALA A 140 -45.81 21.69 46.58
N GLU A 141 -44.56 21.26 46.37
CA GLU A 141 -43.97 20.07 47.01
C GLU A 141 -43.99 20.20 48.53
N ARG A 142 -43.54 21.35 49.07
CA ARG A 142 -43.57 21.62 50.51
C ARG A 142 -44.98 21.61 51.09
N TYR A 143 -45.95 22.19 50.36
CA TYR A 143 -47.36 22.22 50.78
C TYR A 143 -47.98 20.83 50.81
N LEU A 144 -47.74 20.02 49.77
CA LEU A 144 -48.21 18.64 49.68
C LEU A 144 -47.59 17.77 50.79
N ALA A 145 -46.32 18.00 51.12
CA ALA A 145 -45.65 17.30 52.23
C ALA A 145 -46.21 17.69 53.60
N PHE A 146 -46.64 18.95 53.78
CA PHE A 146 -47.22 19.43 55.05
C PHE A 146 -48.66 18.95 55.26
N TYR A 147 -49.51 19.02 54.24
CA TYR A 147 -50.96 18.75 54.33
C TYR A 147 -51.37 17.36 53.82
N THR A 148 -50.52 16.34 53.99
CA THR A 148 -50.71 14.97 53.44
C THR A 148 -52.09 14.33 53.68
N HIS A 149 -52.82 14.73 54.73
CA HIS A 149 -54.11 14.13 55.12
C HIS A 149 -55.33 15.05 54.84
N ASN A 150 -55.12 16.32 54.51
CA ASN A 150 -56.19 17.32 54.35
C ASN A 150 -56.39 17.79 52.89
N ILE A 151 -55.59 17.30 51.95
CA ILE A 151 -55.69 17.65 50.53
C ILE A 151 -56.45 16.56 49.76
N THR A 152 -57.42 16.98 48.95
CA THR A 152 -58.15 16.07 48.05
C THR A 152 -57.26 15.60 46.88
N ALA A 153 -57.57 14.44 46.31
CA ALA A 153 -56.83 13.92 45.16
C ALA A 153 -56.82 14.88 43.95
N GLU A 154 -57.92 15.61 43.73
CA GLU A 154 -58.03 16.62 42.67
C GLU A 154 -57.09 17.81 42.91
N GLN A 155 -57.05 18.35 44.12
CA GLN A 155 -56.13 19.41 44.50
C GLN A 155 -54.67 18.96 44.39
N SER A 156 -54.35 17.72 44.79
CA SER A 156 -53.01 17.16 44.62
C SER A 156 -52.62 17.11 43.14
N ALA A 157 -53.50 16.60 42.27
CA ALA A 157 -53.24 16.53 40.84
C ALA A 157 -53.02 17.91 40.20
N GLU A 158 -53.69 18.96 40.67
CA GLU A 158 -53.48 20.33 40.20
C GLU A 158 -52.15 20.96 40.66
N LEU A 159 -51.57 20.47 41.76
CA LEU A 159 -50.32 20.97 42.34
C LEU A 159 -49.08 20.21 41.85
N GLN A 160 -49.22 18.94 41.47
CA GLN A 160 -48.14 18.11 40.92
C GLN A 160 -47.33 18.75 39.79
N PRO A 161 -47.91 19.52 38.84
CA PRO A 161 -47.14 20.21 37.81
C PRO A 161 -46.17 21.29 38.32
N TYR A 162 -46.34 21.73 39.56
CA TYR A 162 -45.52 22.76 40.20
C TYR A 162 -44.53 22.17 41.21
N THR A 163 -44.44 20.83 41.34
CA THR A 163 -43.41 20.17 42.13
C THR A 163 -42.07 20.16 41.39
N THR A 164 -40.97 19.91 42.09
CA THR A 164 -39.67 19.73 41.42
C THR A 164 -39.61 18.35 40.77
N LEU A 165 -38.81 18.19 39.71
CA LEU A 165 -38.62 16.89 39.05
C LEU A 165 -37.95 15.84 39.95
N SER A 166 -37.39 16.25 41.09
CA SER A 166 -36.85 15.35 42.11
C SER A 166 -37.96 14.76 43.01
N ASP A 167 -39.15 15.36 43.03
CA ASP A 167 -40.30 14.87 43.79
C ASP A 167 -41.00 13.69 43.07
N PRO A 168 -41.28 12.57 43.76
CA PRO A 168 -41.94 11.41 43.16
C PRO A 168 -43.34 11.66 42.62
N GLN A 169 -44.03 12.72 43.08
CA GLN A 169 -45.37 13.06 42.60
C GLN A 169 -45.32 13.90 41.32
N HIS A 170 -44.15 14.36 40.88
CA HIS A 170 -44.01 15.10 39.64
C HIS A 170 -44.38 14.23 38.42
N PRO A 171 -45.20 14.71 37.47
CA PRO A 171 -45.68 13.89 36.35
C PRO A 171 -44.57 13.29 35.47
N LEU A 172 -43.44 13.99 35.35
CA LEU A 172 -42.29 13.52 34.59
C LEU A 172 -41.29 12.67 35.40
N TYR A 173 -41.49 12.50 36.71
CA TYR A 173 -40.54 11.80 37.59
C TYR A 173 -40.20 10.41 37.04
N THR A 174 -41.25 9.61 36.78
CA THR A 174 -41.13 8.23 36.27
C THR A 174 -40.40 8.14 34.93
N PHE A 175 -40.37 9.19 34.12
CA PHE A 175 -39.64 9.19 32.86
C PHE A 175 -38.12 9.31 33.06
N PHE A 176 -37.69 10.05 34.09
CA PHE A 176 -36.28 10.34 34.35
C PHE A 176 -35.64 9.48 35.46
N THR A 177 -36.41 8.60 36.14
CA THR A 177 -35.91 7.76 37.24
C THR A 177 -34.64 6.98 36.93
N ASP A 178 -34.48 6.53 35.68
CA ASP A 178 -33.37 5.67 35.28
C ASP A 178 -32.14 6.45 34.81
N LEU A 179 -32.22 7.78 34.75
CA LEU A 179 -31.17 8.67 34.28
C LEU A 179 -30.46 9.33 35.47
N GLU A 180 -29.14 9.49 35.40
CA GLU A 180 -28.43 10.21 36.45
C GLU A 180 -28.83 11.70 36.45
N THR A 181 -28.75 12.36 37.61
CA THR A 181 -29.08 13.79 37.75
C THR A 181 -28.31 14.67 36.76
N ALA A 182 -27.01 14.41 36.57
CA ALA A 182 -26.20 15.12 35.59
C ALA A 182 -26.70 14.95 34.15
N GLY A 183 -27.23 13.78 33.79
CA GLY A 183 -27.81 13.53 32.47
C GLY A 183 -29.15 14.22 32.29
N ARG A 184 -30.00 14.18 33.32
CA ARG A 184 -31.27 14.91 33.36
C ARG A 184 -31.05 16.40 33.15
N ASP A 185 -30.15 16.99 33.94
CA ASP A 185 -29.84 18.42 33.86
C ASP A 185 -29.21 18.78 32.51
N ALA A 186 -28.33 17.93 31.95
CA ALA A 186 -27.78 18.15 30.63
C ALA A 186 -28.89 18.21 29.55
N LEU A 187 -29.80 17.23 29.52
CA LEU A 187 -30.88 17.20 28.54
C LEU A 187 -31.85 18.38 28.68
N VAL A 188 -32.22 18.72 29.91
CA VAL A 188 -33.10 19.86 30.22
C VAL A 188 -32.43 21.19 29.88
N SER A 189 -31.11 21.31 30.08
CA SER A 189 -30.31 22.50 29.73
C SER A 189 -30.01 22.62 28.22
N GLY A 190 -30.56 21.74 27.39
CA GLY A 190 -30.47 21.83 25.93
C GLY A 190 -29.37 20.98 25.27
N TYR A 191 -28.66 20.13 26.01
CA TYR A 191 -27.76 19.16 25.38
C TYR A 191 -28.56 18.11 24.60
N ARG A 192 -28.22 17.91 23.33
CA ARG A 192 -28.96 17.01 22.43
C ARG A 192 -28.69 15.52 22.63
N ALA A 193 -27.66 15.13 23.37
CA ALA A 193 -27.27 13.74 23.52
C ALA A 193 -26.64 13.47 24.89
N TYR A 194 -26.97 12.31 25.48
CA TYR A 194 -26.38 11.81 26.71
C TYR A 194 -26.41 10.27 26.73
N ILE A 195 -25.34 9.60 27.16
CA ILE A 195 -25.31 8.13 27.32
C ILE A 195 -25.43 7.78 28.81
N ASP A 196 -26.41 6.98 29.19
CA ASP A 196 -26.57 6.53 30.57
C ASP A 196 -25.65 5.33 30.91
N ARG A 197 -25.61 4.95 32.20
CA ARG A 197 -24.88 3.74 32.67
C ARG A 197 -25.28 2.45 31.95
N GLN A 198 -26.50 2.34 31.45
CA GLN A 198 -27.01 1.16 30.73
C GLN A 198 -26.64 1.18 29.24
N GLN A 199 -25.81 2.13 28.79
CA GLN A 199 -25.42 2.32 27.38
C GLN A 199 -26.61 2.66 26.48
N ARG A 200 -27.70 3.20 27.04
CA ARG A 200 -28.80 3.77 26.26
C ARG A 200 -28.45 5.22 25.91
N LEU A 201 -28.77 5.62 24.70
CA LEU A 201 -28.55 6.98 24.22
C LEU A 201 -29.85 7.77 24.36
N TRP A 202 -29.79 8.81 25.17
CA TRP A 202 -30.85 9.80 25.32
C TRP A 202 -30.59 10.91 24.31
N ILE A 203 -31.52 11.11 23.37
CA ILE A 203 -31.46 12.18 22.39
C ILE A 203 -32.56 13.19 22.66
N SER A 204 -32.20 14.46 22.68
CA SER A 204 -33.11 15.61 22.71
C SER A 204 -33.05 16.34 21.37
N GLY A 205 -34.22 16.69 20.84
CA GLY A 205 -34.37 17.40 19.58
C GLY A 205 -35.75 18.00 19.41
N ASP A 206 -36.16 18.21 18.16
CA ASP A 206 -37.39 18.89 17.78
C ASP A 206 -38.64 18.10 18.19
N PHE A 207 -38.51 16.77 18.29
CA PHE A 207 -39.60 15.89 18.71
C PHE A 207 -39.63 15.59 20.21
N GLY A 208 -38.74 16.19 21.00
CA GLY A 208 -38.58 15.94 22.43
C GLY A 208 -37.46 14.95 22.74
N ILE A 209 -37.59 14.23 23.87
CA ILE A 209 -36.55 13.32 24.36
C ILE A 209 -36.89 11.88 23.98
N ARG A 210 -35.93 11.15 23.41
CA ARG A 210 -36.05 9.75 23.02
C ARG A 210 -34.94 8.92 23.63
N VAL A 211 -35.28 7.71 24.08
CA VAL A 211 -34.30 6.76 24.64
C VAL A 211 -34.08 5.63 23.65
N LEU A 212 -32.88 5.59 23.08
CA LEU A 212 -32.45 4.61 22.10
C LEU A 212 -31.62 3.52 22.78
N SER A 213 -31.90 2.26 22.43
CA SER A 213 -31.09 1.13 22.90
C SER A 213 -29.69 1.15 22.29
N ALA A 214 -28.73 0.50 22.96
CA ALA A 214 -27.35 0.34 22.47
C ALA A 214 -27.28 -0.19 21.03
N LEU A 215 -28.14 -1.15 20.68
CA LEU A 215 -28.18 -1.74 19.35
C LEU A 215 -28.61 -0.74 18.27
N GLN A 216 -29.59 0.11 18.57
CA GLN A 216 -30.12 1.08 17.61
C GLN A 216 -29.11 2.18 17.30
N TRP A 217 -28.57 2.83 18.33
CA TRP A 217 -27.68 3.96 18.10
C TRP A 217 -26.29 3.53 17.63
N LYS A 218 -25.77 2.37 18.07
CA LYS A 218 -24.46 1.86 17.60
C LYS A 218 -24.48 1.55 16.10
N LYS A 219 -25.60 1.05 15.57
CA LYS A 219 -25.77 0.82 14.14
C LYS A 219 -25.63 2.13 13.35
N VAL A 220 -26.33 3.18 13.79
CA VAL A 220 -26.25 4.50 13.15
C VAL A 220 -24.86 5.12 13.30
N ALA A 221 -24.21 4.95 14.46
CA ALA A 221 -22.85 5.42 14.66
C ALA A 221 -21.86 4.74 13.71
N LEU A 222 -21.99 3.42 13.50
CA LEU A 222 -21.17 2.65 12.56
C LEU A 222 -21.37 3.13 11.12
N ASP A 223 -22.61 3.38 10.70
CA ASP A 223 -22.92 3.92 9.36
C ASP A 223 -22.23 5.28 9.13
N GLN A 224 -22.12 6.10 10.18
CA GLN A 224 -21.42 7.39 10.16
C GLN A 224 -19.91 7.28 10.46
N GLN A 225 -19.36 6.06 10.56
CA GLN A 225 -17.95 5.80 10.90
C GLN A 225 -17.52 6.50 12.21
N LEU A 226 -18.41 6.53 13.19
CA LEU A 226 -18.20 7.10 14.50
C LEU A 226 -18.13 6.01 15.56
N VAL A 227 -17.26 6.22 16.54
CA VAL A 227 -17.25 5.48 17.80
C VAL A 227 -17.67 6.45 18.89
N LEU A 228 -18.73 6.10 19.61
CA LEU A 228 -19.25 6.88 20.73
C LEU A 228 -19.03 6.10 22.03
N SER A 229 -18.49 6.77 23.04
CA SER A 229 -18.32 6.21 24.37
C SER A 229 -18.63 7.25 25.45
N ALA A 230 -19.02 6.81 26.64
CA ALA A 230 -19.17 7.71 27.77
C ALA A 230 -17.80 8.14 28.29
N ILE A 231 -17.63 9.43 28.58
CA ILE A 231 -16.41 9.98 29.17
C ILE A 231 -16.37 9.57 30.64
N THR A 232 -15.36 8.79 30.98
CA THR A 232 -15.00 8.41 32.36
C THR A 232 -13.66 9.04 32.76
N ALA A 233 -13.29 8.95 34.03
CA ALA A 233 -11.97 9.41 34.51
C ALA A 233 -10.79 8.72 33.81
N ALA A 234 -10.99 7.53 33.23
CA ALA A 234 -9.98 6.78 32.48
C ALA A 234 -9.82 7.24 31.02
N THR A 235 -10.68 8.15 30.53
CA THR A 235 -10.65 8.59 29.13
C THR A 235 -9.49 9.57 28.91
N GLN A 236 -8.36 9.07 28.42
CA GLN A 236 -7.13 9.87 28.27
C GLN A 236 -7.14 10.80 27.05
N SER A 237 -7.73 10.36 25.93
CA SER A 237 -7.81 11.16 24.70
C SER A 237 -9.21 11.08 24.12
N CYS A 238 -9.77 12.24 23.78
CA CYS A 238 -11.07 12.34 23.14
C CYS A 238 -11.00 13.38 22.02
N GLN A 239 -11.35 12.97 20.81
CA GLN A 239 -11.26 13.84 19.62
C GLN A 239 -12.32 14.95 19.67
N LEU A 240 -13.57 14.61 19.96
CA LEU A 240 -14.65 15.56 20.15
C LEU A 240 -15.45 15.21 21.40
N ARG A 241 -15.42 16.09 22.39
CA ARG A 241 -16.21 15.95 23.63
C ARG A 241 -17.56 16.64 23.43
N TYR A 242 -18.64 15.93 23.71
CA TYR A 242 -19.99 16.48 23.64
C TYR A 242 -20.82 15.94 24.79
N SER A 243 -21.34 16.81 25.67
CA SER A 243 -22.04 16.37 26.89
C SER A 243 -21.15 15.38 27.67
N ASN A 244 -21.65 14.19 28.00
CA ASN A 244 -20.88 13.11 28.60
C ASN A 244 -20.29 12.12 27.58
N LEU A 245 -20.34 12.41 26.28
CA LEU A 245 -19.88 11.54 25.22
C LEU A 245 -18.50 11.96 24.69
N CYS A 246 -17.70 10.95 24.39
CA CYS A 246 -16.57 11.07 23.50
C CYS A 246 -16.93 10.56 22.11
N VAL A 247 -16.79 11.43 21.12
CA VAL A 247 -17.00 11.13 19.71
C VAL A 247 -15.63 11.02 19.05
N SER A 248 -15.35 9.87 18.44
CA SER A 248 -14.12 9.63 17.68
C SER A 248 -14.41 9.01 16.32
N SER A 249 -13.50 9.23 15.37
CA SER A 249 -13.53 8.55 14.09
C SER A 249 -13.20 7.07 14.26
N GLN A 250 -13.95 6.21 13.57
CA GLN A 250 -13.58 4.81 13.44
C GLN A 250 -12.31 4.70 12.56
N GLU A 251 -11.19 4.34 13.17
CA GLU A 251 -9.96 4.06 12.43
C GLU A 251 -10.16 2.77 11.63
N LYS A 252 -10.25 2.88 10.30
CA LYS A 252 -10.18 1.69 9.45
C LYS A 252 -8.73 1.19 9.46
N PRO A 253 -8.49 -0.10 9.76
CA PRO A 253 -7.15 -0.66 9.62
C PRO A 253 -6.70 -0.44 8.18
N ASN A 254 -5.50 0.12 8.01
CA ASN A 254 -4.97 0.49 6.70
C ASN A 254 -4.45 -0.75 5.96
N ILE A 255 -5.38 -1.66 5.61
CA ILE A 255 -5.09 -2.99 5.04
C ILE A 255 -4.34 -2.87 3.70
N SER A 256 -4.61 -1.82 2.92
CA SER A 256 -3.92 -1.55 1.65
C SER A 256 -2.42 -1.31 1.84
N LEU A 257 -2.03 -0.59 2.90
CA LEU A 257 -0.62 -0.32 3.22
C LEU A 257 0.10 -1.62 3.56
N TRP A 258 -0.49 -2.47 4.40
CA TRP A 258 0.06 -3.78 4.74
C TRP A 258 0.22 -4.70 3.52
N LEU A 259 -0.78 -4.74 2.64
CA LEU A 259 -0.70 -5.50 1.39
C LEU A 259 0.43 -4.99 0.48
N SER A 260 0.61 -3.66 0.37
CA SER A 260 1.67 -3.06 -0.43
C SER A 260 3.08 -3.40 0.10
N VAL A 261 3.26 -3.41 1.44
CA VAL A 261 4.53 -3.79 2.08
C VAL A 261 4.86 -5.25 1.84
N ILE A 262 3.88 -6.15 1.98
CA ILE A 262 4.07 -7.59 1.72
C ILE A 262 4.46 -7.83 0.26
N LEU A 263 3.80 -7.15 -0.68
CA LEU A 263 4.12 -7.27 -2.11
C LEU A 263 5.55 -6.78 -2.42
N LEU A 264 5.97 -5.67 -1.81
CA LEU A 264 7.33 -5.13 -1.96
C LEU A 264 8.39 -6.13 -1.47
N LEU A 265 8.16 -6.75 -0.30
CA LEU A 265 9.07 -7.74 0.27
C LEU A 265 9.18 -9.00 -0.62
N LEU A 266 8.06 -9.46 -1.19
CA LEU A 266 8.06 -10.59 -2.13
C LEU A 266 8.82 -10.27 -3.42
N LEU A 267 8.65 -9.06 -3.97
CA LEU A 267 9.41 -8.62 -5.14
C LEU A 267 10.90 -8.50 -4.84
N ALA A 268 11.29 -7.96 -3.68
CA ALA A 268 12.68 -7.88 -3.27
C ALA A 268 13.31 -9.27 -3.10
N ALA A 269 12.60 -10.22 -2.49
CA ALA A 269 13.07 -11.60 -2.31
C ALA A 269 13.24 -12.36 -3.63
N THR A 270 12.34 -12.17 -4.59
CA THR A 270 12.47 -12.80 -5.91
C THR A 270 13.61 -12.20 -6.72
N LEU A 271 13.83 -10.88 -6.65
CA LEU A 271 14.97 -10.20 -7.28
C LEU A 271 16.30 -10.64 -6.68
N SER A 272 16.42 -10.70 -5.35
CA SER A 272 17.64 -11.14 -4.69
C SER A 272 17.98 -12.59 -5.04
N ARG A 273 16.98 -13.48 -5.04
CA ARG A 273 17.15 -14.90 -5.45
C ARG A 273 17.61 -15.02 -6.90
N THR A 274 17.00 -14.30 -7.83
CA THR A 274 17.39 -14.36 -9.25
C THR A 274 18.78 -13.81 -9.50
N LEU A 275 19.17 -12.71 -8.83
CA LEU A 275 20.54 -12.18 -8.89
C LEU A 275 21.56 -13.15 -8.30
N TRP A 276 21.23 -13.80 -7.19
CA TRP A 276 22.10 -14.79 -6.55
C TRP A 276 22.34 -16.00 -7.46
N LEU A 277 21.27 -16.58 -8.03
CA LEU A 277 21.39 -17.69 -8.97
C LEU A 277 22.21 -17.34 -10.21
N ARG A 278 22.02 -16.15 -10.77
CA ARG A 278 22.83 -15.67 -11.91
C ARG A 278 24.32 -15.54 -11.55
N ARG A 279 24.63 -15.02 -10.35
CA ARG A 279 26.01 -14.92 -9.87
C ARG A 279 26.64 -16.30 -9.69
N GLN A 280 25.91 -17.28 -9.17
CA GLN A 280 26.40 -18.65 -9.03
C GLN A 280 26.70 -19.29 -10.39
N GLN A 281 25.75 -19.22 -11.33
CA GLN A 281 25.95 -19.73 -12.70
C GLN A 281 27.14 -19.07 -13.40
N ALA A 282 27.36 -17.77 -13.18
CA ALA A 282 28.51 -17.07 -13.75
C ALA A 282 29.84 -17.56 -13.14
N LYS A 283 29.89 -17.80 -11.82
CA LYS A 283 31.07 -18.34 -11.14
C LYS A 283 31.39 -19.76 -11.60
N GLU A 284 30.39 -20.64 -11.66
CA GLU A 284 30.54 -22.03 -12.06
C GLU A 284 31.04 -22.14 -13.51
N LYS A 285 30.47 -21.33 -14.42
CA LYS A 285 30.96 -21.23 -15.80
C LYS A 285 32.42 -20.77 -15.85
N ARG A 286 32.79 -19.70 -15.13
CA ARG A 286 34.19 -19.21 -15.10
C ARG A 286 35.16 -20.27 -14.56
N PHE A 287 34.77 -20.99 -13.51
CA PHE A 287 35.57 -22.05 -12.92
C PHE A 287 35.80 -23.21 -13.89
N ILE A 288 34.72 -23.75 -14.48
CA ILE A 288 34.81 -24.83 -15.48
C ILE A 288 35.71 -24.40 -16.64
N LEU A 289 35.60 -23.16 -17.09
CA LEU A 289 36.34 -22.62 -18.24
C LEU A 289 37.83 -22.35 -17.92
N GLN A 290 38.15 -21.88 -16.72
CA GLN A 290 39.54 -21.74 -16.24
C GLN A 290 40.21 -23.09 -16.08
N LEU A 291 39.52 -24.07 -15.51
CA LEU A 291 40.01 -25.44 -15.38
C LEU A 291 40.26 -26.05 -16.77
N LEU A 292 39.30 -25.94 -17.70
CA LEU A 292 39.46 -26.49 -19.04
C LEU A 292 40.64 -25.87 -19.80
N THR A 293 40.85 -24.55 -19.68
CA THR A 293 41.95 -23.86 -20.39
C THR A 293 43.32 -24.10 -19.77
N HIS A 294 43.41 -24.37 -18.47
CA HIS A 294 44.67 -24.76 -17.81
C HIS A 294 45.00 -26.24 -18.07
N GLU A 295 44.03 -27.14 -17.91
CA GLU A 295 44.23 -28.58 -18.09
C GLU A 295 44.45 -28.98 -19.55
N LEU A 296 44.01 -28.18 -20.52
CA LEU A 296 44.32 -28.41 -21.95
C LEU A 296 45.68 -27.82 -22.36
N ARG A 297 46.18 -26.79 -21.68
CA ARG A 297 47.46 -26.15 -22.05
C ARG A 297 48.62 -27.12 -21.86
N THR A 298 48.67 -27.79 -20.72
CA THR A 298 49.75 -28.71 -20.33
C THR A 298 49.93 -29.89 -21.29
N PRO A 299 48.87 -30.64 -21.70
CA PRO A 299 49.01 -31.71 -22.68
C PRO A 299 49.30 -31.18 -24.09
N ILE A 300 48.77 -30.02 -24.47
CA ILE A 300 49.11 -29.40 -25.77
C ILE A 300 50.60 -29.04 -25.80
N THR A 301 51.14 -28.39 -24.78
CA THR A 301 52.58 -28.05 -24.71
C THR A 301 53.47 -29.30 -24.70
N SER A 302 53.07 -30.34 -23.96
CA SER A 302 53.79 -31.62 -23.91
C SER A 302 53.79 -32.32 -25.28
N LEU A 303 52.65 -32.34 -25.96
CA LEU A 303 52.54 -32.87 -27.31
C LEU A 303 53.40 -32.06 -28.30
N GLY A 304 53.41 -30.73 -28.20
CA GLY A 304 54.25 -29.87 -29.02
C GLY A 304 55.76 -30.14 -28.86
N LEU A 305 56.22 -30.36 -27.62
CA LEU A 305 57.63 -30.73 -27.36
C LEU A 305 57.98 -32.09 -27.98
N THR A 306 57.08 -33.06 -27.84
CA THR A 306 57.25 -34.39 -28.46
C THR A 306 57.33 -34.29 -29.99
N VAL A 307 56.45 -33.48 -30.59
CA VAL A 307 56.45 -33.23 -32.03
C VAL A 307 57.73 -32.55 -32.50
N GLU A 308 58.21 -31.55 -31.77
CA GLU A 308 59.45 -30.85 -32.13
C GLU A 308 60.68 -31.76 -32.03
N GLN A 309 60.70 -32.69 -31.07
CA GLN A 309 61.75 -33.70 -30.95
C GLN A 309 61.77 -34.65 -32.16
N PHE A 310 60.59 -35.10 -32.63
CA PHE A 310 60.48 -35.92 -33.83
C PHE A 310 60.80 -35.15 -35.12
N ARG A 311 60.52 -33.83 -35.16
CA ARG A 311 60.87 -32.96 -36.29
C ARG A 311 62.39 -32.95 -36.56
N GLN A 312 63.21 -33.00 -35.52
CA GLN A 312 64.68 -33.04 -35.66
C GLN A 312 65.19 -34.33 -36.34
N GLN A 313 64.37 -35.38 -36.38
CA GLN A 313 64.69 -36.67 -36.99
C GLN A 313 63.89 -36.91 -38.28
N PHE A 314 63.21 -35.89 -38.81
CA PHE A 314 62.28 -36.02 -39.92
C PHE A 314 62.90 -36.67 -41.16
N ASP A 315 64.12 -36.26 -41.52
CA ASP A 315 64.83 -36.77 -42.71
C ASP A 315 65.25 -38.24 -42.59
N THR A 316 65.21 -38.81 -41.38
CA THR A 316 65.52 -40.23 -41.11
C THR A 316 64.29 -41.13 -41.08
N LEU A 317 63.09 -40.56 -41.16
CA LEU A 317 61.84 -41.31 -41.14
C LEU A 317 61.52 -41.92 -42.51
N PRO A 318 60.92 -43.12 -42.56
CA PRO A 318 60.37 -43.68 -43.80
C PRO A 318 59.34 -42.75 -44.44
N GLU A 319 59.24 -42.73 -45.77
CA GLU A 319 58.39 -41.81 -46.54
C GLU A 319 56.90 -41.86 -46.10
N LEU A 320 56.40 -43.04 -45.74
CA LEU A 320 55.02 -43.23 -45.23
C LEU A 320 54.81 -42.63 -43.81
N ALA A 321 55.87 -42.56 -43.00
CA ALA A 321 55.86 -41.96 -41.67
C ALA A 321 56.00 -40.44 -41.73
N GLN A 322 56.63 -39.89 -42.77
CA GLN A 322 56.75 -38.44 -42.99
C GLN A 322 55.38 -37.78 -43.24
N ASP A 323 54.52 -38.37 -44.07
CA ASP A 323 53.14 -37.87 -44.29
C ASP A 323 52.32 -37.93 -42.98
N THR A 324 52.46 -39.03 -42.23
CA THR A 324 51.77 -39.21 -40.94
C THR A 324 52.24 -38.17 -39.91
N PHE A 325 53.53 -37.84 -39.89
CA PHE A 325 54.08 -36.79 -39.02
C PHE A 325 53.60 -35.39 -39.43
N GLY A 326 53.54 -35.08 -40.73
CA GLY A 326 52.98 -33.83 -41.23
C GLY A 326 51.53 -33.60 -40.78
N ARG A 327 50.71 -34.66 -40.80
CA ARG A 327 49.34 -34.63 -40.26
C ARG A 327 49.30 -34.39 -38.75
N LEU A 328 50.18 -35.03 -38.00
CA LEU A 328 50.25 -34.89 -36.54
C LEU A 328 50.70 -33.47 -36.12
N LEU A 329 51.64 -32.87 -36.85
CA LEU A 329 52.05 -31.48 -36.67
C LEU A 329 50.89 -30.50 -36.97
N ALA A 330 50.16 -30.73 -38.07
CA ALA A 330 48.98 -29.94 -38.41
C ALA A 330 47.88 -30.05 -37.35
N ASP A 331 47.64 -31.24 -36.81
CA ASP A 331 46.66 -31.47 -35.74
C ASP A 331 47.08 -30.80 -34.42
N HIS A 332 48.38 -30.82 -34.07
CA HIS A 332 48.89 -30.10 -32.90
C HIS A 332 48.68 -28.58 -33.02
N GLN A 333 49.06 -28.00 -34.15
CA GLN A 333 48.88 -26.57 -34.42
C GLN A 333 47.40 -26.17 -34.38
N ARG A 334 46.53 -27.03 -34.93
CA ARG A 334 45.08 -26.86 -34.88
C ARG A 334 44.55 -26.90 -33.44
N LEU A 335 45.01 -27.83 -32.61
CA LEU A 335 44.64 -27.90 -31.19
C LEU A 335 45.09 -26.67 -30.40
N ALA A 336 46.32 -26.20 -30.64
CA ALA A 336 46.85 -24.98 -30.03
C ALA A 336 46.04 -23.75 -30.44
N GLN A 337 45.71 -23.62 -31.73
CA GLN A 337 44.87 -22.53 -32.24
C GLN A 337 43.44 -22.59 -31.67
N LEU A 338 42.84 -23.78 -31.55
CA LEU A 338 41.52 -23.96 -30.93
C LEU A 338 41.52 -23.59 -29.44
N ALA A 339 42.57 -23.97 -28.70
CA ALA A 339 42.71 -23.60 -27.30
C ALA A 339 42.90 -22.08 -27.11
N GLN A 340 43.71 -21.45 -27.96
CA GLN A 340 43.99 -20.02 -27.90
C GLN A 340 42.79 -19.16 -28.35
N THR A 341 42.10 -19.57 -29.42
CA THR A 341 40.85 -18.92 -29.84
C THR A 341 39.82 -19.02 -28.72
N SER A 342 39.63 -20.22 -28.13
CA SER A 342 38.75 -20.41 -26.98
C SER A 342 39.06 -19.46 -25.82
N LYS A 343 40.33 -19.16 -25.53
CA LYS A 343 40.72 -18.15 -24.52
C LYS A 343 40.21 -16.75 -24.86
N GLY A 344 40.37 -16.30 -26.12
CA GLY A 344 39.84 -15.02 -26.60
C GLY A 344 38.31 -14.94 -26.51
N PHE A 345 37.61 -16.06 -26.71
CA PHE A 345 36.15 -16.16 -26.53
C PHE A 345 35.69 -16.05 -25.07
N LEU A 346 36.58 -16.31 -24.11
CA LEU A 346 36.26 -16.48 -22.69
C LEU A 346 36.70 -15.29 -21.81
N SER A 347 37.60 -14.45 -22.30
CA SER A 347 38.12 -13.27 -21.57
C SER A 347 37.40 -11.96 -21.88
N SER A 348 36.71 -11.84 -23.02
CA SER A 348 35.88 -10.65 -23.31
C SER A 348 34.62 -10.67 -22.46
N ASP A 349 34.33 -9.56 -21.79
CA ASP A 349 33.02 -9.33 -21.18
C ASP A 349 31.95 -9.59 -22.27
N PRO A 350 30.86 -10.34 -22.02
CA PRO A 350 29.81 -10.55 -23.02
C PRO A 350 29.25 -9.26 -23.65
N ASN A 351 29.51 -8.08 -23.04
CA ASN A 351 29.14 -6.76 -23.54
C ASN A 351 30.31 -5.93 -24.12
N GLU A 352 31.54 -6.45 -24.17
CA GLU A 352 32.66 -5.72 -24.74
C GLU A 352 32.55 -5.73 -26.28
N PRO A 353 32.46 -4.55 -26.93
CA PRO A 353 32.36 -4.48 -28.38
C PRO A 353 33.64 -5.03 -29.03
N PHE A 354 33.50 -5.67 -30.19
CA PHE A 354 34.67 -6.08 -30.95
C PHE A 354 35.47 -4.85 -31.37
N GLN A 355 36.80 -4.94 -31.29
CA GLN A 355 37.67 -3.90 -31.80
C GLN A 355 37.57 -3.86 -33.33
N CYS A 356 36.98 -2.79 -33.85
CA CYS A 356 36.93 -2.54 -35.29
C CYS A 356 38.19 -1.78 -35.73
N GLN A 357 38.66 -2.09 -36.93
CA GLN A 357 39.76 -1.42 -37.59
C GLN A 357 39.26 -0.91 -38.92
N THR A 358 39.75 0.25 -39.35
CA THR A 358 39.42 0.83 -40.65
C THR A 358 40.51 0.42 -41.65
N ALA A 359 40.12 -0.22 -42.75
CA ALA A 359 41.02 -0.62 -43.81
C ALA A 359 40.24 -0.76 -45.13
N TYR A 360 40.95 -0.78 -46.26
CA TYR A 360 40.36 -1.17 -47.54
C TYR A 360 39.99 -2.66 -47.52
N LEU A 361 38.84 -3.00 -48.10
CA LEU A 361 38.36 -4.37 -48.15
C LEU A 361 39.27 -5.26 -49.00
N SER A 362 39.86 -4.71 -50.07
CA SER A 362 40.87 -5.35 -50.91
C SER A 362 42.11 -5.79 -50.11
N ASP A 363 42.74 -4.86 -49.36
CA ASP A 363 43.93 -5.13 -48.55
C ASP A 363 43.72 -6.29 -47.55
N TRP A 364 42.54 -6.33 -46.91
CA TRP A 364 42.20 -7.39 -45.97
C TRP A 364 41.94 -8.73 -46.68
N LEU A 365 41.25 -8.73 -47.83
CA LEU A 365 40.99 -9.93 -48.62
C LEU A 365 42.30 -10.51 -49.19
N ASP A 366 43.17 -9.66 -49.72
CA ASP A 366 44.50 -10.05 -50.21
C ASP A 366 45.27 -10.80 -49.12
N HIS A 367 45.28 -10.25 -47.90
CA HIS A 367 45.95 -10.90 -46.77
C HIS A 367 45.32 -12.26 -46.40
N CYS A 368 43.99 -12.35 -46.38
CA CYS A 368 43.29 -13.59 -46.01
C CYS A 368 43.42 -14.69 -47.07
N VAL A 369 43.40 -14.31 -48.34
CA VAL A 369 43.32 -15.24 -49.47
C VAL A 369 44.72 -15.63 -49.98
N ALA A 370 45.74 -14.77 -49.85
CA ALA A 370 47.13 -15.08 -50.22
C ALA A 370 47.65 -16.36 -49.56
N LYS A 371 47.26 -16.62 -48.30
CA LYS A 371 47.60 -17.86 -47.58
C LYS A 371 47.07 -19.13 -48.25
N HIS A 372 46.04 -19.00 -49.08
CA HIS A 372 45.34 -20.11 -49.70
C HIS A 372 45.52 -20.19 -51.22
N GLU A 373 46.26 -19.28 -51.85
CA GLU A 373 46.49 -19.24 -53.31
C GLU A 373 45.20 -19.25 -54.12
N LEU A 374 44.16 -18.56 -53.65
CA LEU A 374 42.88 -18.42 -54.35
C LEU A 374 42.74 -17.00 -54.91
N SER A 375 41.87 -16.83 -55.91
CA SER A 375 41.42 -15.51 -56.36
C SER A 375 40.09 -15.14 -55.69
N TYR A 376 39.80 -13.85 -55.62
CA TYR A 376 38.50 -13.34 -55.21
C TYR A 376 37.96 -12.34 -56.23
N GLU A 377 36.64 -12.23 -56.28
CA GLU A 377 35.93 -11.20 -57.03
C GLU A 377 35.37 -10.18 -56.03
N LEU A 378 35.73 -8.92 -56.21
CA LEU A 378 35.29 -7.80 -55.39
C LEU A 378 34.45 -6.85 -56.24
N THR A 379 33.20 -6.59 -55.83
CA THR A 379 32.31 -5.71 -56.62
C THR A 379 32.67 -4.23 -56.47
N GLN A 380 33.13 -3.83 -55.28
CA GLN A 380 33.52 -2.45 -54.98
C GLN A 380 34.56 -2.46 -53.86
N ASP A 381 35.66 -1.75 -54.06
CA ASP A 381 36.65 -1.52 -53.01
C ASP A 381 36.31 -0.25 -52.22
N ILE A 382 36.09 -0.42 -50.93
CA ILE A 382 35.65 0.63 -50.01
C ILE A 382 36.40 0.45 -48.70
N GLU A 383 36.75 1.56 -48.08
CA GLU A 383 37.28 1.59 -46.72
C GLU A 383 36.13 1.38 -45.71
N LEU A 384 36.21 0.32 -44.90
CA LEU A 384 35.17 -0.03 -43.94
C LEU A 384 35.77 -0.20 -42.54
N THR A 385 35.00 0.17 -41.50
CA THR A 385 35.40 0.00 -40.10
C THR A 385 34.80 -1.29 -39.55
N LEU A 386 35.54 -2.39 -39.64
CA LEU A 386 35.04 -3.75 -39.35
C LEU A 386 35.92 -4.49 -38.34
N PRO A 387 35.39 -5.50 -37.63
CA PRO A 387 36.18 -6.39 -36.79
C PRO A 387 36.97 -7.41 -37.64
N TYR A 388 37.90 -6.92 -38.46
CA TYR A 388 38.63 -7.68 -39.49
C TYR A 388 39.32 -8.94 -38.97
N TYR A 389 39.85 -8.93 -37.75
CA TYR A 389 40.45 -10.11 -37.12
C TYR A 389 39.44 -11.28 -37.01
N TRP A 390 38.22 -10.99 -36.53
CA TRP A 390 37.19 -12.01 -36.32
C TRP A 390 36.54 -12.45 -37.63
N LEU A 391 36.35 -11.51 -38.57
CA LEU A 391 35.93 -11.83 -39.93
C LEU A 391 36.97 -12.72 -40.64
N GLY A 392 38.27 -12.48 -40.41
CA GLY A 392 39.36 -13.29 -40.93
C GLY A 392 39.26 -14.74 -40.45
N ILE A 393 39.02 -14.94 -39.15
CA ILE A 393 38.77 -16.28 -38.59
C ILE A 393 37.53 -16.93 -39.22
N CYS A 394 36.45 -16.17 -39.45
CA CYS A 394 35.26 -16.71 -40.12
C CYS A 394 35.55 -17.16 -41.55
N LEU A 395 36.19 -16.30 -42.35
CA LEU A 395 36.52 -16.56 -43.75
C LEU A 395 37.49 -17.74 -43.91
N ASP A 396 38.57 -17.77 -43.13
CA ASP A 396 39.56 -18.85 -43.09
C ASP A 396 38.93 -20.21 -42.70
N ASN A 397 37.91 -20.21 -41.82
CA ASN A 397 37.13 -21.42 -41.54
C ASN A 397 36.26 -21.86 -42.72
N LEU A 398 35.63 -20.93 -43.44
CA LEU A 398 34.84 -21.27 -44.62
C LEU A 398 35.73 -21.79 -45.76
N ILE A 399 36.88 -21.16 -46.02
CA ILE A 399 37.84 -21.59 -47.06
C ILE A 399 38.40 -22.98 -46.73
N ARG A 400 38.79 -23.24 -45.48
CA ARG A 400 39.21 -24.59 -45.08
C ARG A 400 38.13 -25.64 -45.28
N ASN A 401 36.87 -25.30 -44.97
CA ASN A 401 35.76 -26.22 -45.19
C ASN A 401 35.59 -26.53 -46.69
N ALA A 402 35.69 -25.51 -47.55
CA ALA A 402 35.63 -25.69 -49.00
C ALA A 402 36.80 -26.52 -49.53
N LYS A 403 38.04 -26.29 -49.06
CA LYS A 403 39.22 -27.09 -49.45
C LYS A 403 39.16 -28.55 -48.98
N GLN A 404 38.68 -28.78 -47.76
CA GLN A 404 38.70 -30.12 -47.15
C GLN A 404 37.51 -30.98 -47.59
N HIS A 405 36.36 -30.36 -47.88
CA HIS A 405 35.10 -31.06 -48.09
C HIS A 405 34.35 -30.68 -49.36
N GLY A 406 34.74 -29.58 -50.03
CA GLY A 406 34.13 -29.13 -51.28
C GLY A 406 34.64 -29.92 -52.49
N GLN A 407 34.10 -29.60 -53.66
CA GLN A 407 34.53 -30.15 -54.94
C GLN A 407 34.71 -29.03 -55.98
N GLY A 408 35.50 -29.28 -57.01
CA GLY A 408 35.70 -28.34 -58.12
C GLY A 408 36.41 -27.05 -57.72
N THR A 409 36.07 -25.95 -58.40
CA THR A 409 36.75 -24.65 -58.21
C THR A 409 36.14 -23.89 -57.03
N ILE A 410 36.99 -23.43 -56.11
CA ILE A 410 36.56 -22.57 -54.98
C ILE A 410 36.58 -21.11 -55.44
N SER A 411 35.43 -20.43 -55.36
CA SER A 411 35.31 -19.01 -55.67
C SER A 411 34.94 -18.21 -54.43
N ILE A 412 35.61 -17.08 -54.26
CA ILE A 412 35.36 -16.13 -53.16
C ILE A 412 34.81 -14.86 -53.78
N THR A 413 33.63 -14.43 -53.34
CA THR A 413 32.99 -13.19 -53.79
C THR A 413 32.74 -12.29 -52.59
N ALA A 414 33.13 -11.03 -52.71
CA ALA A 414 32.87 -10.00 -51.72
C ALA A 414 32.05 -8.90 -52.39
N SER A 415 30.90 -8.59 -51.82
CA SER A 415 30.06 -7.50 -52.30
C SER A 415 29.60 -6.61 -51.16
N VAL A 416 29.67 -5.31 -51.41
CA VAL A 416 29.19 -4.29 -50.49
C VAL A 416 27.93 -3.69 -51.09
N THR A 417 26.87 -3.61 -50.29
CA THR A 417 25.64 -2.88 -50.59
C THR A 417 25.47 -1.76 -49.56
N ASP A 418 24.59 -0.80 -49.82
CA ASP A 418 24.37 0.36 -48.94
C ASP A 418 24.06 0.00 -47.47
N THR A 419 23.60 -1.22 -47.19
CA THR A 419 23.17 -1.65 -45.86
C THR A 419 23.95 -2.82 -45.27
N GLN A 420 24.82 -3.48 -46.04
CA GLN A 420 25.52 -4.70 -45.59
C GLN A 420 26.70 -5.10 -46.47
N LEU A 421 27.71 -5.70 -45.83
CA LEU A 421 28.78 -6.47 -46.45
C LEU A 421 28.34 -7.93 -46.57
N GLN A 422 28.51 -8.49 -47.77
CA GLN A 422 28.28 -9.90 -48.06
C GLN A 422 29.59 -10.55 -48.52
N LEU A 423 30.06 -11.54 -47.75
CA LEU A 423 31.20 -12.39 -48.12
C LEU A 423 30.70 -13.79 -48.40
N CYS A 424 31.02 -14.33 -49.56
CA CYS A 424 30.50 -15.60 -50.02
C CYS A 424 31.64 -16.51 -50.50
N VAL A 425 31.72 -17.71 -49.93
CA VAL A 425 32.61 -18.78 -50.38
C VAL A 425 31.75 -19.85 -51.04
N SER A 426 32.03 -20.14 -52.30
CA SER A 426 31.33 -21.18 -53.07
C SER A 426 32.28 -22.24 -53.62
N ASP A 427 31.75 -23.46 -53.73
CA ASP A 427 32.40 -24.61 -54.35
C ASP A 427 31.35 -25.47 -55.09
N GLU A 428 31.80 -26.35 -55.98
CA GLU A 428 30.95 -27.21 -56.81
C GLU A 428 30.48 -28.49 -56.07
N GLY A 429 30.81 -28.62 -54.78
CA GLY A 429 30.39 -29.74 -53.95
C GLY A 429 28.96 -29.63 -53.43
N GLU A 430 28.50 -30.67 -52.73
CA GLU A 430 27.16 -30.75 -52.15
C GLU A 430 27.18 -30.54 -50.63
N PHE A 431 26.55 -29.47 -50.14
CA PHE A 431 26.49 -29.22 -48.70
C PHE A 431 25.46 -30.15 -48.04
N PRO A 432 25.80 -30.87 -46.97
CA PRO A 432 24.90 -31.86 -46.37
C PRO A 432 23.61 -31.22 -45.83
N SER A 433 22.47 -31.82 -46.21
CA SER A 433 21.13 -31.39 -45.83
C SER A 433 20.93 -31.37 -44.31
N ARG A 434 19.98 -30.54 -43.82
CA ARG A 434 19.71 -30.37 -42.38
C ARG A 434 19.39 -31.70 -41.66
N LEU A 435 18.73 -32.64 -42.34
CA LEU A 435 18.46 -33.98 -41.80
C LEU A 435 19.73 -34.84 -41.68
N LYS A 436 20.59 -34.90 -42.70
CA LYS A 436 21.86 -35.66 -42.63
C LYS A 436 22.78 -35.17 -41.51
N ARG A 437 22.74 -33.86 -41.21
CA ARG A 437 23.52 -33.22 -40.12
C ARG A 437 23.05 -33.58 -38.70
N LEU A 438 21.77 -33.93 -38.53
CA LEU A 438 21.21 -34.39 -37.26
C LEU A 438 21.51 -35.89 -37.00
N PHE A 439 21.61 -36.69 -38.06
CA PHE A 439 21.84 -38.14 -37.97
C PHE A 439 23.33 -38.56 -38.01
N SER A 440 24.27 -37.71 -38.45
CA SER A 440 25.71 -38.06 -38.50
C SER A 440 26.48 -37.93 -37.17
N ARG A 441 25.83 -38.14 -36.01
CA ARG A 441 26.47 -38.12 -34.68
C ARG A 441 27.34 -39.36 -34.39
N SER A 442 27.64 -40.18 -35.39
CA SER A 442 28.44 -41.40 -35.28
C SER A 442 29.94 -41.12 -35.49
N ARG A 443 30.77 -41.90 -34.80
CA ARG A 443 32.14 -41.62 -34.27
C ARG A 443 33.28 -41.48 -35.30
N THR A 444 33.00 -41.15 -36.56
CA THR A 444 34.02 -40.96 -37.63
C THR A 444 33.65 -39.87 -38.64
N ALA A 445 32.71 -38.97 -38.33
CA ALA A 445 32.32 -37.87 -39.21
C ALA A 445 33.08 -36.58 -38.88
N SER A 446 34.10 -36.32 -39.71
CA SER A 446 34.82 -35.08 -40.02
C SER A 446 34.49 -33.78 -39.23
N ASN A 447 35.55 -33.03 -38.92
CA ASN A 447 35.59 -31.75 -38.18
C ASN A 447 34.71 -30.59 -38.68
N MET A 448 33.82 -30.80 -39.66
CA MET A 448 32.93 -29.81 -40.28
C MET A 448 31.94 -29.14 -39.29
N GLY A 449 31.49 -29.86 -38.25
CA GLY A 449 30.44 -29.38 -37.33
C GLY A 449 30.88 -28.34 -36.30
N ILE A 450 32.18 -28.26 -36.00
CA ILE A 450 32.74 -27.34 -34.99
C ILE A 450 32.99 -25.95 -35.63
N GLY A 451 33.56 -25.92 -36.84
CA GLY A 451 33.88 -24.68 -37.55
C GLY A 451 32.65 -23.85 -37.90
N LEU A 452 31.59 -24.45 -38.43
CA LEU A 452 30.37 -23.70 -38.80
C LEU A 452 29.58 -23.18 -37.59
N ARG A 453 29.61 -23.89 -36.46
CA ARG A 453 29.02 -23.41 -35.20
C ARG A 453 29.77 -22.20 -34.66
N LEU A 454 31.11 -22.20 -34.78
CA LEU A 454 31.95 -21.08 -34.42
C LEU A 454 31.63 -19.84 -35.28
N VAL A 455 31.59 -20.01 -36.60
CA VAL A 455 31.26 -18.94 -37.55
C VAL A 455 29.86 -18.38 -37.27
N SER A 456 28.85 -19.24 -37.07
CA SER A 456 27.49 -18.80 -36.75
C SER A 456 27.42 -18.01 -35.44
N HIS A 457 28.19 -18.39 -34.43
CA HIS A 457 28.22 -17.68 -33.15
C HIS A 457 28.90 -16.31 -33.26
N LEU A 458 30.04 -16.25 -33.97
CA LEU A 458 30.75 -14.99 -34.24
C LEU A 458 29.89 -14.01 -35.04
N MET A 459 29.25 -14.48 -36.12
CA MET A 459 28.36 -13.65 -36.93
C MET A 459 27.21 -13.07 -36.11
N LEU A 460 26.53 -13.89 -35.29
CA LEU A 460 25.47 -13.41 -34.41
C LEU A 460 25.96 -12.35 -33.41
N LYS A 461 27.17 -12.50 -32.87
CA LYS A 461 27.75 -11.53 -31.93
C LYS A 461 28.15 -10.22 -32.64
N MET A 462 28.56 -10.29 -33.91
CA MET A 462 28.83 -9.12 -34.76
C MET A 462 27.55 -8.46 -35.32
N GLY A 463 26.36 -8.97 -34.98
CA GLY A 463 25.08 -8.48 -35.52
C GLY A 463 24.77 -8.98 -36.93
N GLY A 464 25.60 -9.86 -37.48
CA GLY A 464 25.45 -10.47 -38.80
C GLY A 464 24.87 -11.88 -38.77
N LYS A 465 24.88 -12.54 -39.93
CA LYS A 465 24.26 -13.85 -40.17
C LYS A 465 25.11 -14.72 -41.07
N LEU A 466 25.10 -16.03 -40.80
CA LEU A 466 25.65 -17.06 -41.70
C LEU A 466 24.50 -17.80 -42.39
N THR A 467 24.54 -17.91 -43.72
CA THR A 467 23.64 -18.75 -44.50
C THR A 467 24.46 -19.72 -45.37
N CYS A 468 24.08 -21.00 -45.43
CA CYS A 468 24.73 -21.95 -46.34
C CYS A 468 23.67 -22.65 -47.21
N LYS A 469 23.85 -22.60 -48.53
CA LYS A 469 23.04 -23.28 -49.56
C LYS A 469 23.79 -24.51 -50.09
N ALA A 470 23.05 -25.50 -50.57
CA ALA A 470 23.60 -26.83 -50.83
C ALA A 470 24.01 -27.10 -52.28
N HIS A 471 23.39 -26.46 -53.28
CA HIS A 471 23.61 -26.77 -54.70
C HIS A 471 23.68 -25.48 -55.53
N PRO A 472 24.86 -25.08 -56.04
CA PRO A 472 26.19 -25.45 -55.54
C PRO A 472 26.38 -25.03 -54.07
N THR A 473 27.41 -25.57 -53.39
CA THR A 473 27.68 -25.18 -52.00
C THR A 473 28.04 -23.70 -51.96
N ARG A 474 27.28 -22.95 -51.15
CA ARG A 474 27.48 -21.51 -51.00
C ARG A 474 27.28 -21.11 -49.56
N CYS A 475 28.36 -20.76 -48.86
CA CYS A 475 28.29 -20.21 -47.51
C CYS A 475 28.55 -18.70 -47.53
N GLN A 476 27.57 -17.95 -47.04
CA GLN A 476 27.51 -16.50 -47.10
C GLN A 476 27.45 -15.90 -45.69
N LEU A 477 28.34 -14.96 -45.43
CA LEU A 477 28.39 -14.11 -44.25
C LEU A 477 27.76 -12.77 -44.62
N GLU A 478 26.71 -12.38 -43.90
CA GLU A 478 26.04 -11.08 -44.02
C GLU A 478 26.34 -10.26 -42.78
N LEU A 479 26.95 -9.09 -42.93
CA LEU A 479 27.25 -8.18 -41.83
C LEU A 479 26.62 -6.81 -42.11
N PRO A 480 25.80 -6.24 -41.21
CA PRO A 480 25.29 -4.89 -41.37
C PRO A 480 26.43 -3.86 -41.27
N LEU A 481 26.42 -2.86 -42.15
CA LEU A 481 27.39 -1.76 -42.18
C LEU A 481 26.90 -0.53 -41.40
#